data_AF-A0A0D9NVY7-F1
#
_entry.id   AF-A0A0D9NVY7-F1
#
_cell.length_a   1.000
_cell.length_b   1.000
_cell.length_c   1.000
_cell.angle_alpha   90.00
_cell.angle_beta   90.00
_cell.angle_gamma   90.00
#
_symmetry.space_group_name_H-M   'P 1'
#
loop_
_entity.id
_entity.type
_entity.pdbx_description
1 polymer ?
#
loop_
_entity_poly.entity_id
_entity_poly.type
_entity_poly.pdbx_seq_one_letter_code
_entity_poly.pdbx_strand_id
1 'polypeptide(L)'
;MEAAFEGLRVAWPHHDWTSRNHSIVDSGHSLSPLSATAAMRTSLCSHSLLLLGSSFIAVASASRDTPRDSQVRLTGPIRHHQVDPVILDALKKHSDPVDALVSLHPEAADQLAQPRLLRVSGEPTARWMTEGDKLRLKRKGHKFVDITDHEDFYKQNVNALAGEAHLPNLSHQHIVKPLLPQVSTKRMHHVLEHMTSYYTRYFGSVTGEESAQWLHDHIAEIIKESPFHTHISLEVFTHSFPQPSIIARFEPKVRNFSLPLTILGAHQDSMNYLFPLLPAPGADDDCSGTVSILEAFRVLATSGFIPINGPVEFHWYAAEEGGLLGSQAIARYKKESGARIGAMMEFDMTAFIAKNATESIGFIETEADAPLTKWAADLANEYVSIPAKVYKLPSGAGSDYMSFTRLGYPSAFASEGNPSAGAFPGEFDPYVHTAKDTMDVDDDTGIFSLEHMARFSELAIAFVVEQAGWDNKWR
;
A
#
# COMPACT_ATOMS: atom_id res chain seq x y z
N MET A 1 -28.84 -17.32 -18.47
CA MET A 1 -28.27 -17.24 -19.83
C MET A 1 -26.93 -17.94 -19.79
N GLU A 2 -26.97 -19.26 -19.90
CA GLU A 2 -25.82 -20.10 -20.20
C GLU A 2 -25.46 -19.98 -21.69
N ALA A 3 -24.21 -20.31 -22.02
CA ALA A 3 -23.58 -20.37 -23.35
C ALA A 3 -22.98 -19.05 -23.88
N ALA A 4 -21.75 -18.75 -23.44
CA ALA A 4 -20.69 -18.15 -24.26
C ALA A 4 -19.35 -18.11 -23.49
N PHE A 5 -18.76 -19.24 -23.15
CA PHE A 5 -17.35 -19.32 -22.73
C PHE A 5 -16.75 -20.66 -23.15
N GLU A 6 -16.25 -20.71 -24.38
CA GLU A 6 -15.33 -21.76 -24.81
C GLU A 6 -14.35 -21.17 -25.83
N GLY A 7 -13.05 -21.31 -25.54
CA GLY A 7 -11.99 -21.18 -26.53
C GLY A 7 -10.98 -20.07 -26.26
N LEU A 8 -9.95 -20.38 -25.46
CA LEU A 8 -8.53 -20.12 -25.78
C LEU A 8 -7.65 -20.69 -24.66
N ARG A 9 -7.22 -21.95 -24.83
CA ARG A 9 -6.08 -22.53 -24.11
C ARG A 9 -4.81 -22.02 -24.78
N VAL A 10 -3.96 -21.30 -24.05
CA VAL A 10 -2.62 -20.92 -24.51
C VAL A 10 -1.60 -21.82 -23.80
N ALA A 11 -0.86 -22.59 -24.59
CA ALA A 11 0.26 -23.41 -24.14
C ALA A 11 1.53 -22.55 -24.06
N TRP A 12 2.28 -22.67 -22.95
CA TRP A 12 3.62 -22.11 -22.81
C TRP A 12 4.69 -23.20 -23.01
N PRO A 13 5.83 -22.90 -23.66
CA PRO A 13 6.85 -23.90 -23.94
C PRO A 13 7.72 -24.22 -22.71
N HIS A 14 7.97 -25.51 -22.51
CA HIS A 14 8.95 -26.05 -21.57
C HIS A 14 10.39 -25.72 -22.01
N HIS A 15 11.22 -25.24 -21.08
CA HIS A 15 12.67 -25.31 -21.21
C HIS A 15 13.31 -25.98 -19.99
N ASP A 16 13.85 -27.17 -20.27
CA ASP A 16 14.71 -27.98 -19.40
C ASP A 16 16.05 -27.26 -19.14
N TRP A 17 16.49 -27.20 -17.89
CA TRP A 17 17.88 -26.89 -17.54
C TRP A 17 18.44 -28.00 -16.64
N THR A 18 19.22 -28.87 -17.26
CA THR A 18 20.06 -29.85 -16.58
C THR A 18 21.28 -29.19 -15.94
N SER A 19 21.57 -29.66 -14.74
CA SER A 19 22.73 -29.37 -13.90
C SER A 19 24.09 -29.53 -14.60
N ARG A 20 25.08 -28.76 -14.12
CA ARG A 20 26.45 -29.24 -13.89
C ARG A 20 27.23 -28.34 -12.95
N ASN A 21 28.03 -29.03 -12.13
CA ASN A 21 28.77 -28.58 -10.97
C ASN A 21 30.21 -28.22 -11.31
N HIS A 22 30.82 -27.40 -10.44
CA HIS A 22 32.25 -27.29 -10.10
C HIS A 22 33.23 -26.63 -11.09
N SER A 23 33.93 -25.58 -10.65
CA SER A 23 35.21 -25.74 -9.94
C SER A 23 35.88 -24.40 -9.60
N ILE A 24 36.63 -24.45 -8.50
CA ILE A 24 37.43 -23.43 -7.83
C ILE A 24 38.73 -23.14 -8.62
N VAL A 25 39.15 -21.87 -8.72
CA VAL A 25 40.57 -21.48 -8.68
C VAL A 25 40.72 -20.13 -7.99
N ASP A 26 41.70 -20.12 -7.08
CA ASP A 26 42.14 -19.10 -6.13
C ASP A 26 43.16 -18.11 -6.75
N SER A 27 43.62 -17.15 -5.93
CA SER A 27 44.61 -16.05 -6.12
C SER A 27 43.95 -14.67 -6.24
N GLY A 28 44.09 -13.73 -5.31
CA GLY A 28 45.13 -13.51 -4.29
C GLY A 28 45.93 -12.27 -4.69
N HIS A 29 45.68 -11.12 -4.04
CA HIS A 29 46.68 -10.10 -3.75
C HIS A 29 46.13 -9.04 -2.78
N SER A 30 46.86 -8.86 -1.69
CA SER A 30 46.76 -7.78 -0.72
C SER A 30 47.41 -6.50 -1.25
N LEU A 31 46.96 -5.33 -0.78
CA LEU A 31 47.78 -4.30 -0.11
C LEU A 31 46.93 -3.08 0.31
N SER A 32 47.34 -2.51 1.44
CA SER A 32 46.65 -1.60 2.35
C SER A 32 46.75 -0.10 1.97
N PRO A 33 46.19 0.83 2.78
CA PRO A 33 45.61 2.11 2.32
C PRO A 33 46.58 3.31 2.33
N LEU A 34 46.18 4.37 1.65
CA LEU A 34 46.74 5.72 1.82
C LEU A 34 45.63 6.73 2.16
N SER A 35 45.84 7.36 3.30
CA SER A 35 45.16 8.54 3.82
C SER A 35 45.43 9.78 2.96
N ALA A 36 44.41 10.62 2.75
CA ALA A 36 44.62 12.04 2.47
C ALA A 36 43.52 12.87 3.12
N THR A 37 43.92 13.60 4.15
CA THR A 37 43.24 14.74 4.74
C THR A 37 43.26 15.93 3.78
N ALA A 38 42.13 16.62 3.63
CA ALA A 38 42.11 18.00 3.12
C ALA A 38 41.00 18.79 3.81
N ALA A 39 41.42 19.85 4.48
CA ALA A 39 40.60 20.76 5.25
C ALA A 39 40.06 21.92 4.40
N MET A 40 38.94 22.47 4.89
CA MET A 40 38.47 23.86 4.76
C MET A 40 38.21 24.43 3.36
N ARG A 41 36.94 24.79 3.14
CA ARG A 41 36.55 26.17 2.79
C ARG A 41 35.10 26.41 3.23
N THR A 42 34.95 27.14 4.32
CA THR A 42 33.71 27.81 4.73
C THR A 42 33.46 28.98 3.79
N SER A 43 32.30 29.02 3.15
CA SER A 43 31.80 30.23 2.47
C SER A 43 30.56 30.68 3.22
N LEU A 44 30.70 31.80 3.94
CA LEU A 44 29.56 32.54 4.47
C LEU A 44 28.86 33.24 3.31
N CYS A 45 27.60 32.89 3.06
CA CYS A 45 26.67 33.75 2.35
C CYS A 45 25.56 34.16 3.32
N SER A 46 25.72 35.35 3.90
CA SER A 46 24.67 36.09 4.60
C SER A 46 23.63 36.55 3.60
N HIS A 47 22.35 36.19 3.74
CA HIS A 47 21.23 36.96 3.18
C HIS A 47 20.01 36.87 4.12
N SER A 48 19.85 37.95 4.88
CA SER A 48 18.61 38.66 5.22
C SER A 48 17.33 37.86 5.54
N LEU A 49 16.99 37.84 6.84
CA LEU A 49 15.61 37.69 7.31
C LEU A 49 14.74 38.83 6.78
N LEU A 50 13.70 38.49 6.03
CA LEU A 50 12.54 39.35 5.77
C LEU A 50 11.34 38.74 6.49
N LEU A 51 11.06 39.26 7.68
CA LEU A 51 9.78 39.10 8.37
C LEU A 51 8.71 39.86 7.58
N LEU A 52 7.81 39.15 6.92
CA LEU A 52 6.54 39.69 6.43
C LEU A 52 5.42 39.00 7.21
N GLY A 53 4.83 39.78 8.11
CA GLY A 53 3.61 39.39 8.82
C GLY A 53 2.44 39.35 7.85
N SER A 54 1.78 38.19 7.76
CA SER A 54 0.51 38.03 7.05
C SER A 54 -0.62 38.27 8.03
N SER A 55 -1.32 39.39 7.83
CA SER A 55 -2.58 39.71 8.48
C SER A 55 -3.66 38.67 8.11
N PHE A 56 -4.37 38.20 9.13
CA PHE A 56 -5.61 37.45 8.99
C PHE A 56 -6.64 38.28 8.22
N ILE A 57 -7.08 37.80 7.06
CA ILE A 57 -8.32 38.23 6.43
C ILE A 57 -9.27 37.04 6.46
N ALA A 58 -10.26 37.13 7.34
CA ALA A 58 -11.43 36.28 7.36
C ALA A 58 -12.26 36.57 6.09
N VAL A 59 -12.42 35.58 5.22
CA VAL A 59 -13.40 35.66 4.14
C VAL A 59 -14.65 34.93 4.60
N ALA A 60 -15.69 35.73 4.83
CA ALA A 60 -17.03 35.29 5.15
C ALA A 60 -17.63 34.48 3.98
N SER A 61 -18.36 33.43 4.34
CA SER A 61 -19.14 32.59 3.43
C SER A 61 -20.24 33.40 2.72
N ALA A 62 -20.18 33.44 1.40
CA ALA A 62 -21.29 33.88 0.57
C ALA A 62 -21.94 32.65 -0.07
N SER A 63 -23.11 32.28 0.45
CA SER A 63 -24.01 31.28 -0.09
C SER A 63 -24.40 31.63 -1.53
N ARG A 64 -24.08 30.76 -2.49
CA ARG A 64 -24.72 30.75 -3.81
C ARG A 64 -25.70 29.60 -3.86
N ASP A 65 -26.97 29.96 -3.71
CA ASP A 65 -28.11 29.12 -4.07
C ASP A 65 -28.04 28.84 -5.58
N THR A 66 -27.84 27.57 -5.93
CA THR A 66 -28.11 27.04 -7.27
C THR A 66 -29.11 25.90 -7.10
N PRO A 67 -30.15 25.78 -7.94
CA PRO A 67 -31.22 24.81 -7.71
C PRO A 67 -30.68 23.38 -7.86
N ARG A 68 -30.63 22.64 -6.75
CA ARG A 68 -30.55 21.17 -6.75
C ARG A 68 -31.91 20.63 -7.19
N ASP A 69 -32.14 20.51 -8.49
CA ASP A 69 -33.24 19.70 -8.99
C ASP A 69 -32.87 19.06 -10.33
N SER A 70 -32.02 18.03 -10.23
CA SER A 70 -31.95 16.92 -11.19
C SER A 70 -31.26 15.70 -10.58
N GLN A 71 -31.49 15.43 -9.29
CA GLN A 71 -31.10 14.17 -8.66
C GLN A 71 -32.34 13.30 -8.50
N VAL A 72 -32.38 12.22 -9.27
CA VAL A 72 -33.31 11.11 -9.03
C VAL A 72 -33.06 10.62 -7.60
N ARG A 73 -34.01 10.85 -6.71
CA ARG A 73 -34.02 10.21 -5.38
C ARG A 73 -34.21 8.71 -5.61
N LEU A 74 -33.13 7.95 -5.48
CA LEU A 74 -33.17 6.48 -5.52
C LEU A 74 -33.68 5.97 -4.17
N THR A 75 -34.98 5.73 -4.07
CA THR A 75 -35.60 4.95 -3.00
C THR A 75 -35.80 3.51 -3.48
N GLY A 76 -34.82 2.63 -3.20
CA GLY A 76 -34.83 1.20 -3.48
C GLY A 76 -33.57 0.54 -2.93
N PRO A 77 -33.51 -0.80 -2.76
CA PRO A 77 -32.31 -1.48 -2.27
C PRO A 77 -31.15 -1.17 -3.23
N ILE A 78 -30.11 -0.52 -2.70
CA ILE A 78 -28.98 -0.03 -3.46
C ILE A 78 -28.25 -1.25 -4.05
N ARG A 79 -28.26 -1.37 -5.38
CA ARG A 79 -27.46 -2.39 -6.09
C ARG A 79 -26.05 -1.82 -6.28
N HIS A 80 -25.23 -1.94 -5.24
CA HIS A 80 -23.94 -1.24 -5.08
C HIS A 80 -22.93 -1.40 -6.25
N HIS A 81 -23.12 -2.38 -7.15
CA HIS A 81 -22.19 -2.63 -8.27
C HIS A 81 -22.89 -2.89 -9.62
N GLN A 82 -24.09 -2.36 -9.83
CA GLN A 82 -24.77 -2.48 -11.13
C GLN A 82 -24.03 -1.68 -12.22
N VAL A 83 -23.58 -2.36 -13.27
CA VAL A 83 -22.89 -1.72 -14.41
C VAL A 83 -23.88 -1.02 -15.33
N ASP A 84 -23.57 0.23 -15.72
CA ASP A 84 -24.32 0.93 -16.76
C ASP A 84 -24.23 0.16 -18.09
N PRO A 85 -25.36 -0.20 -18.73
CA PRO A 85 -25.34 -0.90 -20.02
C PRO A 85 -24.50 -0.21 -21.10
N VAL A 86 -24.38 1.13 -21.09
CA VAL A 86 -23.58 1.88 -22.06
C VAL A 86 -22.10 1.53 -21.96
N ILE A 87 -21.59 1.25 -20.75
CA ILE A 87 -20.21 0.79 -20.53
C ILE A 87 -20.00 -0.58 -21.17
N LEU A 88 -20.95 -1.51 -20.96
CA LEU A 88 -20.88 -2.85 -21.55
C LEU A 88 -20.95 -2.80 -23.06
N ASP A 89 -21.77 -1.92 -23.64
CA ASP A 89 -21.89 -1.76 -25.08
C ASP A 89 -20.64 -1.12 -25.70
N ALA A 90 -20.00 -0.16 -25.02
CA ALA A 90 -18.70 0.38 -25.43
C ALA A 90 -17.62 -0.71 -25.46
N LEU A 91 -17.56 -1.56 -24.43
CA LEU A 91 -16.61 -2.69 -24.35
C LEU A 91 -16.84 -3.76 -25.41
N LYS A 92 -18.09 -3.97 -25.85
CA LYS A 92 -18.39 -4.87 -26.98
C LYS A 92 -17.95 -4.25 -28.32
N LYS A 93 -18.10 -2.94 -28.47
CA LYS A 93 -17.82 -2.22 -29.72
C LYS A 93 -16.33 -1.94 -29.92
N HIS A 94 -15.58 -1.72 -28.85
CA HIS A 94 -14.18 -1.33 -28.86
C HIS A 94 -13.32 -2.36 -28.12
N SER A 95 -12.44 -3.05 -28.86
CA SER A 95 -11.52 -4.03 -28.28
C SER A 95 -10.40 -3.39 -27.46
N ASP A 96 -9.96 -2.18 -27.85
CA ASP A 96 -8.98 -1.39 -27.12
C ASP A 96 -9.65 -0.65 -25.95
N PRO A 97 -9.12 -0.75 -24.71
CA PRO A 97 -9.71 -0.07 -23.56
C PRO A 97 -9.66 1.46 -23.68
N VAL A 98 -8.66 2.02 -24.35
CA VAL A 98 -8.55 3.47 -24.53
C VAL A 98 -9.65 3.96 -25.48
N ASP A 99 -9.88 3.26 -26.59
CA ASP A 99 -10.96 3.61 -27.53
C ASP A 99 -12.33 3.51 -26.88
N ALA A 100 -12.56 2.47 -26.07
CA ALA A 100 -13.78 2.32 -25.29
C ALA A 100 -13.97 3.51 -24.34
N LEU A 101 -12.92 3.89 -23.59
CA LEU A 101 -12.98 4.99 -22.63
C LEU A 101 -13.19 6.34 -23.33
N VAL A 102 -12.49 6.62 -24.42
CA VAL A 102 -12.67 7.85 -25.22
C VAL A 102 -14.06 7.91 -25.86
N SER A 103 -14.65 6.77 -26.22
CA SER A 103 -16.02 6.74 -26.76
C SER A 103 -17.08 7.16 -25.72
N LEU A 104 -16.82 6.88 -24.44
CA LEU A 104 -17.68 7.25 -23.31
C LEU A 104 -17.36 8.65 -22.77
N HIS A 105 -16.07 9.00 -22.76
CA HIS A 105 -15.50 10.22 -22.20
C HIS A 105 -14.50 10.84 -23.18
N PRO A 106 -14.96 11.51 -24.25
CA PRO A 106 -14.08 12.13 -25.24
C PRO A 106 -13.06 13.11 -24.64
N GLU A 107 -13.43 13.77 -23.53
CA GLU A 107 -12.58 14.67 -22.77
C GLU A 107 -11.33 14.01 -22.17
N ALA A 108 -11.33 12.69 -21.98
CA ALA A 108 -10.19 11.95 -21.42
C ALA A 108 -9.08 11.70 -22.45
N ALA A 109 -9.30 11.99 -23.74
CA ALA A 109 -8.36 11.65 -24.82
C ALA A 109 -6.97 12.27 -24.62
N ASP A 110 -6.91 13.56 -24.27
CA ASP A 110 -5.63 14.26 -24.05
C ASP A 110 -4.88 13.72 -22.82
N GLN A 111 -5.62 13.38 -21.75
CA GLN A 111 -5.04 12.75 -20.56
C GLN A 111 -4.47 11.38 -20.89
N LEU A 112 -5.23 10.54 -21.59
CA LEU A 112 -4.83 9.18 -21.98
C LEU A 112 -3.63 9.18 -22.95
N ALA A 113 -3.45 10.24 -23.73
CA ALA A 113 -2.32 10.40 -24.63
C ALA A 113 -1.03 10.89 -23.93
N GLN A 114 -1.10 11.32 -22.66
CA GLN A 114 0.07 11.87 -22.00
C GLN A 114 1.19 10.84 -21.82
N PRO A 115 2.46 11.26 -22.02
CA PRO A 115 3.60 10.37 -21.88
C PRO A 115 3.80 9.93 -20.43
N ARG A 116 4.11 8.65 -20.24
CA ARG A 116 4.43 8.02 -18.97
C ARG A 116 5.66 7.15 -19.09
N LEU A 117 6.60 7.25 -18.16
CA LEU A 117 7.77 6.39 -18.08
C LEU A 117 7.46 5.20 -17.18
N LEU A 118 7.19 4.05 -17.79
CA LEU A 118 6.73 2.86 -17.07
C LEU A 118 7.85 1.84 -16.94
N ARG A 119 7.99 1.28 -15.74
CA ARG A 119 8.79 0.08 -15.45
C ARG A 119 7.86 -1.13 -15.40
N VAL A 120 7.74 -1.84 -16.51
CA VAL A 120 6.91 -3.05 -16.59
C VAL A 120 7.64 -4.21 -15.89
N SER A 121 6.91 -4.97 -15.07
CA SER A 121 7.46 -6.13 -14.36
C SER A 121 8.07 -7.13 -15.35
N GLY A 122 9.25 -7.65 -15.01
CA GLY A 122 10.03 -8.56 -15.86
C GLY A 122 10.79 -7.88 -17.02
N GLU A 123 10.61 -6.58 -17.28
CA GLU A 123 11.37 -5.86 -18.31
C GLU A 123 12.65 -5.20 -17.72
N PRO A 124 13.79 -5.25 -18.45
CA PRO A 124 15.09 -4.79 -17.93
C PRO A 124 15.21 -3.26 -17.83
N THR A 125 14.42 -2.51 -18.59
CA THR A 125 14.47 -1.04 -18.67
C THR A 125 13.07 -0.43 -18.65
N ALA A 126 12.96 0.78 -18.10
CA ALA A 126 11.72 1.55 -18.20
C ALA A 126 11.57 2.06 -19.64
N ARG A 127 10.33 2.24 -20.10
CA ARG A 127 10.03 2.74 -21.44
C ARG A 127 8.96 3.82 -21.40
N TRP A 128 9.09 4.79 -22.30
CA TRP A 128 8.05 5.78 -22.53
C TRP A 128 6.85 5.13 -23.22
N MET A 129 5.69 5.26 -22.60
CA MET A 129 4.38 4.81 -23.05
C MET A 129 3.38 5.97 -22.82
N THR A 130 2.09 5.69 -22.93
CA THR A 130 1.02 6.64 -22.63
C THR A 130 0.26 6.27 -21.35
N GLU A 131 -0.48 7.20 -20.76
CA GLU A 131 -1.41 6.90 -19.67
C GLU A 131 -2.44 5.83 -20.10
N GLY A 132 -2.92 5.88 -21.35
CA GLY A 132 -3.79 4.86 -21.91
C GLY A 132 -3.12 3.48 -22.05
N ASP A 133 -1.80 3.41 -22.21
CA ASP A 133 -1.08 2.13 -22.23
C ASP A 133 -1.08 1.45 -20.86
N LYS A 134 -1.23 2.19 -19.75
CA LYS A 134 -1.47 1.58 -18.43
C LYS A 134 -2.72 0.72 -18.46
N LEU A 135 -3.82 1.22 -19.02
CA LEU A 135 -5.07 0.46 -19.16
C LEU A 135 -4.86 -0.80 -20.01
N ARG A 136 -4.07 -0.70 -21.08
CA ARG A 136 -3.72 -1.85 -21.93
C ARG A 136 -2.85 -2.88 -21.21
N LEU A 137 -1.92 -2.44 -20.37
CA LEU A 137 -1.07 -3.31 -19.55
C LEU A 137 -1.89 -4.04 -18.48
N LYS A 138 -2.71 -3.30 -17.72
CA LYS A 138 -3.60 -3.87 -16.70
C LYS A 138 -4.56 -4.91 -17.30
N ARG A 139 -5.20 -4.61 -18.44
CA ARG A 139 -6.08 -5.57 -19.16
C ARG A 139 -5.35 -6.85 -19.60
N LYS A 140 -4.03 -6.79 -19.81
CA LYS A 140 -3.18 -7.95 -20.14
C LYS A 140 -2.59 -8.65 -18.91
N GLY A 141 -2.89 -8.18 -17.69
CA GLY A 141 -2.34 -8.71 -16.46
C GLY A 141 -0.87 -8.34 -16.22
N HIS A 142 -0.36 -7.29 -16.88
CA HIS A 142 1.01 -6.82 -16.65
C HIS A 142 1.05 -5.77 -15.55
N LYS A 143 1.75 -6.09 -14.45
CA LYS A 143 2.11 -5.14 -13.39
C LYS A 143 3.20 -4.17 -13.88
N PHE A 144 3.18 -2.95 -13.36
CA PHE A 144 4.17 -1.92 -13.67
C PHE A 144 4.25 -0.89 -12.54
N VAL A 145 5.39 -0.20 -12.46
CA VAL A 145 5.56 1.01 -11.65
C VAL A 145 5.64 2.21 -12.59
N ASP A 146 4.90 3.28 -12.30
CA ASP A 146 5.01 4.54 -13.04
C ASP A 146 6.04 5.43 -12.34
N ILE A 147 7.15 5.71 -13.02
CA ILE A 147 8.27 6.49 -12.48
C ILE A 147 8.40 7.86 -13.15
N THR A 148 7.37 8.30 -13.88
CA THR A 148 7.40 9.54 -14.69
C THR A 148 7.93 10.74 -13.92
N ASP A 149 7.44 10.95 -12.69
CA ASP A 149 7.80 12.11 -11.87
C ASP A 149 8.97 11.85 -10.91
N HIS A 150 9.58 10.65 -10.98
CA HIS A 150 10.59 10.19 -10.04
C HIS A 150 11.91 9.76 -10.71
N GLU A 151 11.98 9.72 -12.05
CA GLU A 151 13.15 9.23 -12.79
C GLU A 151 14.45 9.95 -12.38
N ASP A 152 14.44 11.28 -12.42
CA ASP A 152 15.61 12.09 -12.08
C ASP A 152 15.97 11.97 -10.60
N PHE A 153 14.97 11.83 -9.73
CA PHE A 153 15.20 11.63 -8.30
C PHE A 153 15.93 10.31 -8.04
N TYR A 154 15.51 9.22 -8.70
CA TYR A 154 16.18 7.92 -8.57
C TYR A 154 17.59 7.91 -9.18
N LYS A 155 17.84 8.66 -10.26
CA LYS A 155 19.18 8.77 -10.88
C LYS A 155 20.22 9.45 -9.97
N GLN A 156 19.80 10.25 -9.01
CA GLN A 156 20.71 11.03 -8.14
C GLN A 156 21.47 10.17 -7.11
N ASN A 157 21.29 8.84 -7.07
CA ASN A 157 21.92 7.94 -6.09
C ASN A 157 21.79 8.47 -4.65
N VAL A 158 20.57 8.85 -4.27
CA VAL A 158 20.29 9.41 -2.96
C VAL A 158 20.37 8.29 -1.92
N ASN A 159 21.53 8.09 -1.28
CA ASN A 159 21.67 7.14 -0.17
C ASN A 159 20.70 7.50 0.97
N ALA A 160 20.04 6.51 1.58
CA ALA A 160 19.15 6.75 2.73
C ALA A 160 19.93 7.18 3.97
N LEU A 161 19.34 8.05 4.79
CA LEU A 161 19.88 8.44 6.09
C LEU A 161 19.75 7.33 7.15
N ALA A 162 18.99 6.27 6.86
CA ALA A 162 18.76 5.15 7.77
C ALA A 162 19.26 3.84 7.16
N GLY A 163 20.48 3.84 6.61
CA GLY A 163 21.07 2.74 5.82
C GLY A 163 21.17 1.34 6.45
N GLU A 164 20.51 1.07 7.58
CA GLU A 164 20.35 -0.25 8.21
C GLU A 164 18.98 -0.39 8.89
N ALA A 165 18.38 -1.58 8.80
CA ALA A 165 17.12 -1.92 9.46
C ALA A 165 17.21 -1.86 10.99
N HIS A 166 16.18 -1.34 11.66
CA HIS A 166 16.02 -1.46 13.10
C HIS A 166 15.44 -2.84 13.46
N LEU A 167 16.24 -3.66 14.16
CA LEU A 167 15.93 -5.07 14.44
C LEU A 167 16.04 -5.33 15.95
N PRO A 168 15.12 -4.80 16.78
CA PRO A 168 15.17 -4.99 18.23
C PRO A 168 14.91 -6.46 18.61
N ASN A 169 15.39 -6.87 19.79
CA ASN A 169 15.03 -8.18 20.34
C ASN A 169 13.54 -8.23 20.68
N LEU A 170 12.88 -9.34 20.33
CA LEU A 170 11.48 -9.59 20.66
C LEU A 170 11.33 -9.80 22.18
N SER A 171 11.00 -8.74 22.91
CA SER A 171 11.06 -8.69 24.37
C SER A 171 9.84 -8.07 25.03
N HIS A 172 8.85 -7.64 24.24
CA HIS A 172 7.65 -6.95 24.71
C HIS A 172 6.44 -7.89 24.85
N GLN A 173 6.64 -9.20 25.06
CA GLN A 173 5.54 -10.18 25.09
C GLN A 173 4.46 -9.85 26.10
N HIS A 174 4.87 -9.35 27.27
CA HIS A 174 3.96 -8.95 28.35
C HIS A 174 3.13 -7.69 28.02
N ILE A 175 3.56 -6.90 27.03
CA ILE A 175 2.83 -5.73 26.52
C ILE A 175 1.96 -6.13 25.33
N VAL A 176 2.48 -6.90 24.39
CA VAL A 176 1.80 -7.27 23.14
C VAL A 176 0.64 -8.24 23.39
N LYS A 177 0.88 -9.34 24.12
CA LYS A 177 -0.12 -10.42 24.27
C LYS A 177 -1.47 -9.97 24.84
N PRO A 178 -1.54 -9.03 25.81
CA PRO A 178 -2.81 -8.48 26.28
C PRO A 178 -3.58 -7.61 25.28
N LEU A 179 -2.95 -7.16 24.18
CA LEU A 179 -3.59 -6.36 23.14
C LEU A 179 -4.27 -7.22 22.09
N LEU A 180 -3.70 -8.39 21.78
CA LEU A 180 -4.17 -9.25 20.68
C LEU A 180 -5.66 -9.62 20.81
N PRO A 181 -6.19 -10.01 22.00
CA PRO A 181 -7.62 -10.32 22.15
C PRO A 181 -8.56 -9.12 21.97
N GLN A 182 -8.03 -7.91 21.82
CA GLN A 182 -8.83 -6.71 21.58
C GLN A 182 -9.12 -6.49 20.09
N VAL A 183 -8.45 -7.22 19.19
CA VAL A 183 -8.76 -7.25 17.76
C VAL A 183 -10.18 -7.78 17.57
N SER A 184 -11.00 -7.07 16.78
CA SER A 184 -12.42 -7.35 16.63
C SER A 184 -12.81 -7.55 15.16
N THR A 185 -12.97 -8.81 14.76
CA THR A 185 -13.47 -9.18 13.42
C THR A 185 -14.84 -8.57 13.11
N LYS A 186 -15.68 -8.36 14.12
CA LYS A 186 -16.95 -7.63 13.98
C LYS A 186 -16.76 -6.17 13.54
N ARG A 187 -15.79 -5.46 14.12
CA ARG A 187 -15.48 -4.08 13.71
C ARG A 187 -14.89 -4.06 12.30
N MET A 188 -13.97 -4.97 12.02
CA MET A 188 -13.36 -5.14 10.70
C MET A 188 -14.43 -5.38 9.63
N HIS A 189 -15.39 -6.29 9.87
CA HIS A 189 -16.52 -6.52 8.97
C HIS A 189 -17.32 -5.25 8.68
N HIS A 190 -17.65 -4.45 9.71
CA HIS A 190 -18.43 -3.21 9.48
C HIS A 190 -17.66 -2.19 8.61
N VAL A 191 -16.33 -2.09 8.77
CA VAL A 191 -15.51 -1.20 7.95
C VAL A 191 -15.46 -1.72 6.51
N LEU A 192 -15.19 -3.02 6.34
CA LEU A 192 -15.19 -3.67 5.03
C LEU A 192 -16.53 -3.51 4.31
N GLU A 193 -17.64 -3.77 4.99
CA GLU A 193 -18.99 -3.63 4.42
C GLU A 193 -19.23 -2.20 3.90
N HIS A 194 -18.77 -1.18 4.62
CA HIS A 194 -18.86 0.21 4.15
C HIS A 194 -17.91 0.48 2.98
N MET A 195 -16.63 0.15 3.11
CA MET A 195 -15.60 0.49 2.11
C MET A 195 -15.73 -0.29 0.80
N THR A 196 -16.29 -1.49 0.83
CA THR A 196 -16.57 -2.31 -0.36
C THR A 196 -17.92 -1.96 -1.00
N SER A 197 -18.77 -1.16 -0.31
CA SER A 197 -20.04 -0.66 -0.85
C SER A 197 -19.86 0.47 -1.88
N TYR A 198 -18.70 1.13 -1.90
CA TYR A 198 -18.37 2.05 -3.00
C TYR A 198 -18.31 1.28 -4.32
N TYR A 199 -18.76 1.91 -5.40
CA TYR A 199 -18.72 1.28 -6.73
C TYR A 199 -17.28 0.87 -7.12
N THR A 200 -16.34 1.73 -6.79
CA THR A 200 -14.89 1.53 -6.86
C THR A 200 -14.22 2.52 -5.91
N ARG A 201 -13.02 2.20 -5.43
CA ARG A 201 -12.14 3.16 -4.74
C ARG A 201 -11.02 3.67 -5.66
N TYR A 202 -11.22 3.62 -6.99
CA TYR A 202 -10.25 4.08 -7.98
C TYR A 202 -9.80 5.51 -7.72
N PHE A 203 -8.50 5.73 -7.62
CA PHE A 203 -7.89 7.00 -7.20
C PHE A 203 -8.27 8.22 -8.05
N GLY A 204 -8.65 8.00 -9.31
CA GLY A 204 -9.10 9.04 -10.24
C GLY A 204 -10.62 9.30 -10.22
N SER A 205 -11.38 8.56 -9.42
CA SER A 205 -12.85 8.64 -9.37
C SER A 205 -13.35 9.46 -8.18
N VAL A 206 -14.58 9.96 -8.29
CA VAL A 206 -15.29 10.62 -7.19
C VAL A 206 -15.46 9.68 -5.99
N THR A 207 -15.82 8.42 -6.22
CA THR A 207 -16.00 7.44 -5.14
C THR A 207 -14.67 7.06 -4.47
N GLY A 208 -13.55 7.14 -5.19
CA GLY A 208 -12.21 6.99 -4.60
C GLY A 208 -11.87 8.13 -3.63
N GLU A 209 -12.19 9.38 -3.98
CA GLU A 209 -12.05 10.54 -3.10
C GLU A 209 -12.99 10.46 -1.89
N GLU A 210 -14.27 10.14 -2.11
CA GLU A 210 -15.26 9.96 -1.03
C GLU A 210 -14.86 8.85 -0.06
N SER A 211 -14.33 7.74 -0.59
CA SER A 211 -13.78 6.63 0.20
C SER A 211 -12.66 7.10 1.12
N ALA A 212 -11.69 7.84 0.59
CA ALA A 212 -10.57 8.36 1.37
C ALA A 212 -11.03 9.35 2.44
N GLN A 213 -11.96 10.24 2.10
CA GLN A 213 -12.54 11.17 3.07
C GLN A 213 -13.25 10.42 4.21
N TRP A 214 -14.03 9.39 3.89
CA TRP A 214 -14.68 8.56 4.90
C TRP A 214 -13.68 7.84 5.81
N LEU A 215 -12.63 7.25 5.23
CA LEU A 215 -11.59 6.55 5.98
C LEU A 215 -10.87 7.51 6.94
N HIS A 216 -10.51 8.71 6.46
CA HIS A 216 -9.93 9.76 7.28
C HIS A 216 -10.83 10.11 8.47
N ASP A 217 -12.12 10.35 8.23
CA ASP A 217 -13.06 10.73 9.29
C ASP A 217 -13.30 9.59 10.28
N HIS A 218 -13.28 8.33 9.81
CA HIS A 218 -13.34 7.16 10.66
C HIS A 218 -12.12 7.07 11.59
N ILE A 219 -10.91 7.32 11.07
CA ILE A 219 -9.68 7.38 11.87
C ILE A 219 -9.74 8.52 12.88
N ALA A 220 -10.27 9.68 12.50
CA ALA A 220 -10.44 10.82 13.40
C ALA A 220 -11.36 10.49 14.59
N GLU A 221 -12.44 9.75 14.38
CA GLU A 221 -13.31 9.30 15.47
C GLU A 221 -12.60 8.29 16.40
N ILE A 222 -11.76 7.40 15.88
CA ILE A 222 -10.91 6.52 16.71
C ILE A 222 -9.94 7.34 17.58
N ILE A 223 -9.31 8.37 17.00
CA ILE A 223 -8.40 9.26 17.73
C ILE A 223 -9.14 9.98 18.87
N LYS A 224 -10.36 10.44 18.62
CA LYS A 224 -11.20 11.11 19.61
C LYS A 224 -11.63 10.19 20.76
N GLU A 225 -11.77 8.88 20.52
CA GLU A 225 -12.01 7.87 21.55
C GLU A 225 -10.76 7.52 22.36
N SER A 226 -9.57 7.95 21.93
CA SER A 226 -8.31 7.62 22.57
C SER A 226 -8.11 8.39 23.89
N PRO A 227 -7.39 7.83 24.88
CA PRO A 227 -7.03 8.56 26.09
C PRO A 227 -6.34 9.90 25.78
N PHE A 228 -6.61 10.94 26.57
CA PHE A 228 -6.08 12.29 26.34
C PHE A 228 -4.54 12.38 26.23
N HIS A 229 -3.83 11.42 26.83
CA HIS A 229 -2.36 11.37 26.79
C HIS A 229 -1.80 10.62 25.56
N THR A 230 -2.66 10.07 24.69
CA THR A 230 -2.26 9.44 23.43
C THR A 230 -2.04 10.53 22.40
N HIS A 231 -0.78 10.78 22.05
CA HIS A 231 -0.44 11.87 21.14
C HIS A 231 -0.50 11.38 19.69
N ILE A 232 -1.64 11.62 19.02
CA ILE A 232 -1.86 11.21 17.64
C ILE A 232 -2.13 12.45 16.77
N SER A 233 -1.41 12.59 15.66
CA SER A 233 -1.77 13.51 14.57
C SER A 233 -2.35 12.73 13.38
N LEU A 234 -3.25 13.38 12.64
CA LEU A 234 -3.86 12.84 11.43
C LEU A 234 -3.69 13.86 10.31
N GLU A 235 -3.10 13.42 9.21
CA GLU A 235 -2.78 14.27 8.06
C GLU A 235 -3.24 13.61 6.76
N VAL A 236 -3.64 14.43 5.80
CA VAL A 236 -3.87 14.02 4.41
C VAL A 236 -2.68 14.47 3.57
N PHE A 237 -2.18 13.58 2.71
CA PHE A 237 -1.15 13.87 1.72
C PHE A 237 -1.82 13.98 0.34
N THR A 238 -1.83 15.19 -0.22
CA THR A 238 -2.48 15.49 -1.49
C THR A 238 -1.61 15.12 -2.68
N HIS A 239 -2.24 14.64 -3.75
CA HIS A 239 -1.59 14.26 -5.01
C HIS A 239 -2.11 15.10 -6.18
N SER A 240 -1.60 14.83 -7.38
CA SER A 240 -2.12 15.43 -8.63
C SER A 240 -3.46 14.84 -9.08
N PHE A 241 -3.88 13.74 -8.45
CA PHE A 241 -5.18 13.08 -8.62
C PHE A 241 -6.08 13.28 -7.38
N PRO A 242 -7.41 13.09 -7.50
CA PRO A 242 -8.37 13.45 -6.46
C PRO A 242 -8.17 12.73 -5.12
N GLN A 243 -7.93 11.42 -5.12
CA GLN A 243 -7.81 10.66 -3.88
C GLN A 243 -6.51 11.00 -3.12
N PRO A 244 -6.58 11.49 -1.87
CA PRO A 244 -5.40 11.71 -1.05
C PRO A 244 -4.93 10.42 -0.37
N SER A 245 -3.64 10.34 -0.01
CA SER A 245 -3.19 9.36 0.99
C SER A 245 -3.45 9.88 2.41
N ILE A 246 -3.56 8.99 3.40
CA ILE A 246 -3.81 9.34 4.80
C ILE A 246 -2.63 8.88 5.66
N ILE A 247 -2.19 9.71 6.61
CA ILE A 247 -1.12 9.40 7.54
C ILE A 247 -1.61 9.70 8.97
N ALA A 248 -1.75 8.65 9.79
CA ALA A 248 -1.93 8.79 11.23
C ALA A 248 -0.59 8.54 11.95
N ARG A 249 -0.23 9.38 12.92
CA ARG A 249 1.10 9.36 13.54
C ARG A 249 1.02 9.41 15.06
N PHE A 250 1.55 8.37 15.71
CA PHE A 250 1.82 8.38 17.14
C PHE A 250 3.16 9.07 17.42
N GLU A 251 3.14 9.99 18.38
CA GLU A 251 4.34 10.70 18.83
C GLU A 251 4.80 10.23 20.21
N PRO A 252 6.13 10.13 20.44
CA PRO A 252 6.64 9.96 21.79
C PRO A 252 6.31 11.20 22.64
N LYS A 253 6.23 11.04 23.97
CA LYS A 253 6.02 12.17 24.91
C LYS A 253 7.02 13.31 24.70
N VAL A 254 8.26 12.96 24.38
CA VAL A 254 9.33 13.91 24.05
C VAL A 254 9.86 13.58 22.67
N ARG A 255 9.71 14.51 21.73
CA ARG A 255 10.22 14.35 20.37
C ARG A 255 11.74 14.21 20.37
N ASN A 256 12.23 13.17 19.69
CA ASN A 256 13.65 12.94 19.46
C ASN A 256 13.87 12.57 17.99
N PHE A 257 14.37 13.54 17.20
CA PHE A 257 14.63 13.39 15.78
C PHE A 257 15.78 12.41 15.46
N SER A 258 16.49 11.90 16.47
CA SER A 258 17.53 10.88 16.29
C SER A 258 16.98 9.45 16.29
N LEU A 259 15.74 9.25 16.76
CA LEU A 259 15.10 7.94 16.81
C LEU A 259 14.52 7.57 15.43
N PRO A 260 14.55 6.28 15.07
CA PRO A 260 13.97 5.82 13.81
C PRO A 260 12.44 5.93 13.82
N LEU A 261 11.87 6.27 12.67
CA LEU A 261 10.46 6.19 12.37
C LEU A 261 10.11 4.74 11.98
N THR A 262 9.03 4.23 12.56
CA THR A 262 8.37 2.98 12.16
C THR A 262 7.14 3.29 11.31
N ILE A 263 6.94 2.59 10.20
CA ILE A 263 5.79 2.78 9.30
C ILE A 263 5.06 1.45 9.11
N LEU A 264 3.73 1.47 9.23
CA LEU A 264 2.83 0.47 8.68
C LEU A 264 2.09 1.06 7.48
N GLY A 265 1.97 0.28 6.41
CA GLY A 265 1.33 0.69 5.16
C GLY A 265 0.33 -0.35 4.65
N ALA A 266 -0.68 0.16 3.95
CA ALA A 266 -1.63 -0.55 3.11
C ALA A 266 -2.14 0.44 2.05
N HIS A 267 -2.63 -0.02 0.90
CA HIS A 267 -3.27 0.90 -0.06
C HIS A 267 -4.79 0.88 0.08
N GLN A 268 -5.42 2.02 -0.20
CA GLN A 268 -6.87 2.20 -0.01
C GLN A 268 -7.65 2.24 -1.33
N ASP A 269 -6.96 2.37 -2.47
CA ASP A 269 -7.62 2.33 -3.77
C ASP A 269 -8.03 0.92 -4.19
N SER A 270 -8.78 0.84 -5.29
CA SER A 270 -9.10 -0.41 -5.97
C SER A 270 -9.30 -0.13 -7.45
N MET A 271 -9.00 -1.09 -8.32
CA MET A 271 -9.18 -0.93 -9.76
C MET A 271 -9.73 -2.18 -10.42
N ASN A 272 -10.58 -2.00 -11.43
CA ASN A 272 -10.98 -3.11 -12.29
C ASN A 272 -10.06 -3.15 -13.52
N TYR A 273 -9.23 -4.19 -13.65
CA TYR A 273 -8.23 -4.28 -14.71
C TYR A 273 -8.83 -4.52 -16.09
N LEU A 274 -10.07 -5.04 -16.16
CA LEU A 274 -10.76 -5.14 -17.44
C LEU A 274 -11.07 -3.73 -17.98
N PHE A 275 -11.58 -2.84 -17.14
CA PHE A 275 -11.91 -1.48 -17.54
C PHE A 275 -12.19 -0.58 -16.31
N PRO A 276 -11.63 0.64 -16.23
CA PRO A 276 -11.69 1.47 -15.02
C PRO A 276 -13.10 1.94 -14.62
N LEU A 277 -14.08 1.89 -15.52
CA LEU A 277 -15.48 2.23 -15.21
C LEU A 277 -16.32 1.02 -14.78
N LEU A 278 -15.72 -0.16 -14.65
CA LEU A 278 -16.39 -1.33 -14.05
C LEU A 278 -16.23 -1.31 -12.53
N PRO A 279 -17.12 -1.98 -11.79
CA PRO A 279 -17.04 -2.00 -10.35
C PRO A 279 -15.78 -2.73 -9.90
N ALA A 280 -15.18 -2.22 -8.83
CA ALA A 280 -14.02 -2.80 -8.15
C ALA A 280 -14.27 -2.71 -6.65
N PRO A 281 -15.03 -3.65 -6.06
CA PRO A 281 -15.27 -3.65 -4.62
C PRO A 281 -13.95 -3.77 -3.86
N GLY A 282 -12.95 -4.50 -4.38
CA GLY A 282 -11.58 -4.52 -3.86
C GLY A 282 -11.54 -4.96 -2.40
N ALA A 283 -12.26 -6.04 -2.06
CA ALA A 283 -12.44 -6.45 -0.68
C ALA A 283 -11.14 -7.00 -0.11
N ASP A 284 -10.45 -7.84 -0.86
CA ASP A 284 -9.15 -8.37 -0.50
C ASP A 284 -8.02 -7.45 -0.94
N ASP A 285 -8.06 -6.92 -2.18
CA ASP A 285 -7.05 -6.01 -2.77
C ASP A 285 -7.59 -4.55 -2.88
N ASP A 286 -7.25 -3.65 -1.95
CA ASP A 286 -6.62 -3.90 -0.64
C ASP A 286 -7.43 -3.34 0.52
N CYS A 287 -8.76 -3.50 0.46
CA CYS A 287 -9.55 -3.16 1.63
C CYS A 287 -9.17 -4.03 2.83
N SER A 288 -8.68 -5.25 2.61
CA SER A 288 -8.28 -6.15 3.67
C SER A 288 -7.05 -5.63 4.43
N GLY A 289 -5.96 -5.25 3.75
CA GLY A 289 -4.77 -4.66 4.35
C GLY A 289 -5.08 -3.34 5.03
N THR A 290 -5.84 -2.46 4.34
CA THR A 290 -6.35 -1.19 4.89
C THR A 290 -7.06 -1.39 6.24
N VAL A 291 -7.94 -2.40 6.33
CA VAL A 291 -8.72 -2.69 7.54
C VAL A 291 -7.89 -3.38 8.61
N SER A 292 -6.95 -4.25 8.22
CA SER A 292 -6.02 -4.91 9.14
C SER A 292 -5.15 -3.90 9.89
N ILE A 293 -4.55 -2.93 9.19
CA ILE A 293 -3.75 -1.89 9.84
C ILE A 293 -4.62 -0.88 10.62
N LEU A 294 -5.87 -0.64 10.18
CA LEU A 294 -6.82 0.22 10.89
C LEU A 294 -7.27 -0.38 12.23
N GLU A 295 -7.52 -1.70 12.29
CA GLU A 295 -7.89 -2.35 13.55
C GLU A 295 -6.71 -2.40 14.52
N ALA A 296 -5.49 -2.63 14.03
CA ALA A 296 -4.27 -2.48 14.82
C ALA A 296 -4.11 -1.04 15.37
N PHE A 297 -4.31 -0.04 14.51
CA PHE A 297 -4.32 1.38 14.91
C PHE A 297 -5.35 1.64 16.01
N ARG A 298 -6.59 1.16 15.86
CA ARG A 298 -7.66 1.31 16.84
C ARG A 298 -7.28 0.71 18.19
N VAL A 299 -6.77 -0.52 18.21
CA VAL A 299 -6.35 -1.20 19.45
C VAL A 299 -5.27 -0.37 20.16
N LEU A 300 -4.25 0.08 19.44
CA LEU A 300 -3.16 0.89 20.02
C LEU A 300 -3.65 2.25 20.52
N ALA A 301 -4.43 2.96 19.71
CA ALA A 301 -4.95 4.29 20.01
C ALA A 301 -5.84 4.27 21.27
N THR A 302 -6.86 3.40 21.28
CA THR A 302 -7.80 3.27 22.40
C THR A 302 -7.16 2.68 23.66
N SER A 303 -6.05 1.94 23.51
CA SER A 303 -5.27 1.44 24.64
C SER A 303 -4.32 2.47 25.25
N GLY A 304 -4.13 3.65 24.66
CA GLY A 304 -3.21 4.65 25.19
C GLY A 304 -1.74 4.42 24.81
N PHE A 305 -1.48 3.94 23.59
CA PHE A 305 -0.13 3.70 23.09
C PHE A 305 0.69 4.99 23.03
N ILE A 306 1.88 4.96 23.61
CA ILE A 306 2.87 6.04 23.55
C ILE A 306 4.23 5.42 23.26
N PRO A 307 4.79 5.62 22.06
CA PRO A 307 6.07 5.02 21.72
C PRO A 307 7.23 5.70 22.45
N ILE A 308 8.33 4.97 22.64
CA ILE A 308 9.54 5.45 23.34
C ILE A 308 10.81 5.40 22.49
N ASN A 309 10.86 4.52 21.49
CA ASN A 309 12.00 4.29 20.62
C ASN A 309 11.85 4.97 19.25
N GLY A 310 10.85 5.82 19.09
CA GLY A 310 10.64 6.62 17.89
C GLY A 310 9.16 6.81 17.57
N PRO A 311 8.81 7.69 16.64
CA PRO A 311 7.45 7.83 16.19
C PRO A 311 6.98 6.61 15.38
N VAL A 312 5.67 6.43 15.29
CA VAL A 312 5.03 5.39 14.49
C VAL A 312 4.01 6.04 13.57
N GLU A 313 4.03 5.70 12.30
CA GLU A 313 3.05 6.15 11.31
C GLU A 313 2.28 4.97 10.71
N PHE A 314 0.98 5.15 10.52
CA PHE A 314 0.08 4.28 9.76
C PHE A 314 -0.31 5.03 8.49
N HIS A 315 -0.02 4.43 7.34
CA HIS A 315 -0.22 5.02 6.02
C HIS A 315 -1.30 4.24 5.28
N TRP A 316 -2.23 4.98 4.66
CA TRP A 316 -3.17 4.45 3.67
C TRP A 316 -2.89 5.12 2.34
N TYR A 317 -2.21 4.40 1.45
CA TYR A 317 -1.72 4.95 0.19
C TYR A 317 -2.82 5.04 -0.85
N ALA A 318 -2.91 6.18 -1.53
CA ALA A 318 -3.71 6.31 -2.73
C ALA A 318 -2.93 5.85 -3.96
N ALA A 319 -3.65 5.37 -4.98
CA ALA A 319 -3.11 5.10 -6.31
C ALA A 319 -1.93 4.11 -6.36
N GLU A 320 -1.94 3.04 -5.55
CA GLU A 320 -1.07 1.86 -5.79
C GLU A 320 -1.30 1.39 -7.22
N GLU A 321 -2.56 1.32 -7.61
CA GLU A 321 -2.98 0.68 -8.85
C GLU A 321 -2.63 1.50 -10.09
N GLY A 322 -2.39 2.79 -9.89
CA GLY A 322 -1.84 3.71 -10.89
C GLY A 322 -0.35 3.47 -11.20
N GLY A 323 0.31 2.58 -10.47
CA GLY A 323 1.73 2.27 -10.55
C GLY A 323 2.54 2.82 -9.39
N LEU A 324 2.08 2.60 -8.15
CA LEU A 324 2.66 3.04 -6.88
C LEU A 324 2.78 4.56 -6.74
N LEU A 325 1.78 5.31 -7.22
CA LEU A 325 1.91 6.77 -7.33
C LEU A 325 1.95 7.42 -5.93
N GLY A 326 1.07 7.01 -5.02
CA GLY A 326 0.98 7.61 -3.69
C GLY A 326 2.17 7.30 -2.80
N SER A 327 2.59 6.04 -2.72
CA SER A 327 3.74 5.64 -1.90
C SER A 327 5.05 6.21 -2.43
N GLN A 328 5.25 6.32 -3.75
CA GLN A 328 6.44 6.99 -4.31
C GLN A 328 6.50 8.47 -3.93
N ALA A 329 5.37 9.18 -3.98
CA ALA A 329 5.29 10.58 -3.56
C ALA A 329 5.64 10.76 -2.07
N ILE A 330 5.08 9.91 -1.21
CA ILE A 330 5.34 9.96 0.24
C ILE A 330 6.79 9.55 0.55
N ALA A 331 7.29 8.46 -0.02
CA ALA A 331 8.66 8.00 0.22
C ALA A 331 9.68 9.07 -0.22
N ARG A 332 9.43 9.74 -1.35
CA ARG A 332 10.20 10.91 -1.79
C ARG A 332 10.11 12.05 -0.79
N TYR A 333 8.91 12.43 -0.35
CA TYR A 333 8.73 13.48 0.66
C TYR A 333 9.49 13.18 1.96
N LYS A 334 9.38 11.94 2.47
CA LYS A 334 10.13 11.48 3.66
C LYS A 334 11.63 11.57 3.45
N LYS A 335 12.12 11.26 2.26
CA LYS A 335 13.53 11.38 1.90
C LYS A 335 14.00 12.84 1.88
N GLU A 336 13.25 13.70 1.22
CA GLU A 336 13.53 15.14 1.12
C GLU A 336 13.42 15.83 2.49
N SER A 337 12.53 15.36 3.37
CA SER A 337 12.38 15.86 4.74
C SER A 337 13.42 15.29 5.72
N GLY A 338 14.35 14.45 5.25
CA GLY A 338 15.39 13.85 6.08
C GLY A 338 14.88 12.80 7.09
N ALA A 339 13.74 12.16 6.83
CA ALA A 339 13.19 11.14 7.72
C ALA A 339 14.12 9.92 7.82
N ARG A 340 14.30 9.45 9.05
CA ARG A 340 15.07 8.24 9.38
C ARG A 340 14.11 7.07 9.57
N ILE A 341 13.76 6.37 8.51
CA ILE A 341 12.85 5.20 8.60
C ILE A 341 13.68 3.97 8.96
N GLY A 342 13.43 3.39 10.13
CA GLY A 342 14.14 2.19 10.60
C GLY A 342 13.44 0.89 10.25
N ALA A 343 12.12 0.93 10.05
CA ALA A 343 11.35 -0.19 9.55
C ALA A 343 10.04 0.30 8.91
N MET A 344 9.74 -0.18 7.71
CA MET A 344 8.44 -0.05 7.07
C MET A 344 7.90 -1.45 6.79
N MET A 345 6.62 -1.69 7.08
CA MET A 345 5.96 -2.95 6.76
C MET A 345 4.67 -2.69 6.01
N GLU A 346 4.56 -3.29 4.84
CA GLU A 346 3.39 -3.27 3.98
C GLU A 346 2.48 -4.47 4.25
N PHE A 347 1.18 -4.23 4.19
CA PHE A 347 0.10 -5.22 4.27
C PHE A 347 -0.78 -5.03 3.05
N ASP A 348 -0.75 -5.98 2.14
CA ASP A 348 -1.52 -5.94 0.89
C ASP A 348 -2.02 -7.36 0.60
N MET A 349 -3.35 -7.50 0.55
CA MET A 349 -4.11 -8.76 0.56
C MET A 349 -3.87 -9.58 1.83
N THR A 350 -4.89 -9.66 2.69
CA THR A 350 -4.77 -10.21 4.06
C THR A 350 -5.97 -11.07 4.47
N ALA A 351 -6.90 -11.37 3.56
CA ALA A 351 -8.15 -12.03 3.92
C ALA A 351 -8.32 -13.43 3.33
N PHE A 352 -7.85 -13.68 2.12
CA PHE A 352 -8.17 -14.89 1.39
C PHE A 352 -7.28 -16.07 1.80
N ILE A 353 -7.93 -17.22 1.98
CA ILE A 353 -7.28 -18.49 2.21
C ILE A 353 -7.67 -19.42 1.05
N ALA A 354 -6.70 -19.74 0.19
CA ALA A 354 -6.91 -20.65 -0.92
C ALA A 354 -7.39 -22.04 -0.47
N LYS A 355 -8.20 -22.68 -1.32
CA LYS A 355 -8.75 -24.01 -1.05
C LYS A 355 -7.64 -25.04 -0.87
N ASN A 356 -7.71 -25.80 0.22
CA ASN A 356 -6.72 -26.80 0.61
C ASN A 356 -5.32 -26.24 0.91
N ALA A 357 -5.16 -24.92 0.99
CA ALA A 357 -3.93 -24.31 1.48
C ALA A 357 -3.81 -24.46 3.00
N THR A 358 -2.59 -24.38 3.50
CA THR A 358 -2.35 -24.21 4.93
C THR A 358 -2.36 -22.71 5.21
N GLU A 359 -3.25 -22.25 6.07
CA GLU A 359 -3.29 -20.85 6.51
C GLU A 359 -1.91 -20.41 7.02
N SER A 360 -1.39 -19.30 6.47
CA SER A 360 -0.09 -18.75 6.83
C SER A 360 0.02 -17.28 6.44
N ILE A 361 0.89 -16.54 7.14
CA ILE A 361 1.33 -15.21 6.68
C ILE A 361 2.50 -15.41 5.71
N GLY A 362 2.35 -14.93 4.48
CA GLY A 362 3.41 -14.88 3.48
C GLY A 362 4.20 -13.58 3.59
N PHE A 363 5.52 -13.67 3.63
CA PHE A 363 6.42 -12.52 3.52
C PHE A 363 7.09 -12.53 2.15
N ILE A 364 7.04 -11.44 1.41
CA ILE A 364 7.66 -11.35 0.08
C ILE A 364 9.05 -10.73 0.19
N GLU A 365 10.09 -11.48 -0.18
CA GLU A 365 11.48 -10.99 -0.10
C GLU A 365 11.97 -10.27 -1.37
N THR A 366 11.26 -10.41 -2.50
CA THR A 366 11.62 -9.72 -3.74
C THR A 366 11.55 -8.21 -3.53
N GLU A 367 12.65 -7.48 -3.77
CA GLU A 367 12.72 -6.01 -3.61
C GLU A 367 12.36 -5.49 -2.21
N ALA A 368 12.47 -6.36 -1.19
CA ALA A 368 12.36 -6.03 0.22
C ALA A 368 13.74 -6.01 0.89
N ASP A 369 13.82 -5.46 2.10
CA ASP A 369 14.99 -5.57 2.96
C ASP A 369 15.03 -6.97 3.61
N ALA A 370 16.02 -7.77 3.25
CA ALA A 370 16.12 -9.16 3.71
C ALA A 370 16.26 -9.29 5.25
N PRO A 371 17.10 -8.48 5.94
CA PRO A 371 17.16 -8.49 7.41
C PRO A 371 15.81 -8.18 8.08
N LEU A 372 15.11 -7.13 7.64
CA LEU A 372 13.80 -6.78 8.19
C LEU A 372 12.74 -7.84 7.87
N THR A 373 12.74 -8.39 6.66
CA THR A 373 11.83 -9.47 6.25
C THR A 373 12.00 -10.70 7.14
N LYS A 374 13.25 -11.10 7.42
CA LYS A 374 13.52 -12.23 8.31
C LYS A 374 13.04 -11.93 9.74
N TRP A 375 13.34 -10.75 10.26
CA TRP A 375 12.92 -10.35 11.60
C TRP A 375 11.39 -10.29 11.72
N ALA A 376 10.68 -9.82 10.69
CA ALA A 376 9.23 -9.80 10.64
C ALA A 376 8.61 -11.21 10.61
N ALA A 377 9.23 -12.15 9.89
CA ALA A 377 8.81 -13.56 9.92
C ALA A 377 9.04 -14.19 11.30
N ASP A 378 10.16 -13.89 11.97
CA ASP A 378 10.42 -14.34 13.34
C ASP A 378 9.40 -13.73 14.33
N LEU A 379 9.05 -12.44 14.17
CA LEU A 379 8.03 -11.73 14.92
C LEU A 379 6.65 -12.40 14.77
N ALA A 380 6.24 -12.70 13.54
CA ALA A 380 4.98 -13.38 13.27
C ALA A 380 4.93 -14.76 13.96
N ASN A 381 6.00 -15.55 13.88
CA ASN A 381 6.07 -16.85 14.55
C ASN A 381 6.06 -16.77 16.09
N GLU A 382 6.46 -15.64 16.68
CA GLU A 382 6.42 -15.42 18.15
C GLU A 382 5.03 -15.00 18.63
N TYR A 383 4.31 -14.20 17.84
CA TYR A 383 3.11 -13.49 18.31
C TYR A 383 1.79 -13.96 17.70
N VAL A 384 1.82 -14.53 16.51
CA VAL A 384 0.63 -14.89 15.74
C VAL A 384 0.41 -16.40 15.82
N SER A 385 -0.85 -16.84 15.80
CA SER A 385 -1.22 -18.26 15.96
C SER A 385 -1.01 -19.13 14.71
N ILE A 386 -0.65 -18.53 13.57
CA ILE A 386 -0.43 -19.21 12.29
C ILE A 386 1.03 -19.07 11.85
N PRO A 387 1.57 -20.02 11.08
CA PRO A 387 2.97 -19.96 10.65
C PRO A 387 3.22 -18.79 9.70
N ALA A 388 4.44 -18.27 9.74
CA ALA A 388 4.96 -17.35 8.74
C ALA A 388 5.95 -18.02 7.79
N LYS A 389 5.88 -17.68 6.51
CA LYS A 389 6.76 -18.21 5.45
C LYS A 389 7.25 -17.09 4.55
N VAL A 390 8.40 -17.28 3.92
CA VAL A 390 8.99 -16.31 2.98
C VAL A 390 8.87 -16.83 1.56
N TYR A 391 8.42 -15.98 0.65
CA TYR A 391 8.17 -16.26 -0.76
C TYR A 391 8.77 -15.18 -1.66
N LYS A 392 8.72 -15.43 -2.97
CA LYS A 392 9.18 -14.50 -4.01
C LYS A 392 8.05 -14.18 -4.97
N LEU A 393 8.08 -12.95 -5.47
CA LEU A 393 7.35 -12.50 -6.66
C LEU A 393 8.34 -12.20 -7.79
N PRO A 394 7.88 -12.10 -9.06
CA PRO A 394 8.65 -11.48 -10.13
C PRO A 394 9.07 -10.04 -9.75
N SER A 395 10.23 -9.59 -10.24
CA SER A 395 10.67 -8.20 -10.01
C SER A 395 9.68 -7.20 -10.60
N GLY A 396 9.36 -6.16 -9.84
CA GLY A 396 8.38 -5.12 -10.16
C GLY A 396 6.92 -5.56 -9.99
N ALA A 397 6.66 -6.71 -9.36
CA ALA A 397 5.32 -7.23 -9.11
C ALA A 397 4.88 -7.18 -7.63
N GLY A 398 5.66 -6.52 -6.77
CA GLY A 398 5.27 -6.24 -5.38
C GLY A 398 4.30 -5.05 -5.29
N SER A 399 4.32 -4.38 -4.14
CA SER A 399 3.40 -3.32 -3.74
C SER A 399 4.17 -2.09 -3.20
N ASP A 400 3.53 -1.26 -2.39
CA ASP A 400 4.01 0.05 -1.95
C ASP A 400 5.34 0.04 -1.18
N TYR A 401 5.71 -1.05 -0.51
CA TYR A 401 7.03 -1.20 0.13
C TYR A 401 8.19 -0.96 -0.85
N MET A 402 8.02 -1.27 -2.14
CA MET A 402 9.04 -1.09 -3.17
C MET A 402 9.44 0.38 -3.32
N SER A 403 8.49 1.31 -3.12
CA SER A 403 8.74 2.76 -3.14
C SER A 403 9.75 3.19 -2.09
N PHE A 404 9.68 2.56 -0.90
CA PHE A 404 10.59 2.81 0.22
C PHE A 404 11.93 2.08 0.03
N THR A 405 11.93 0.78 -0.33
CA THR A 405 13.16 0.02 -0.60
C THR A 405 14.01 0.69 -1.67
N ARG A 406 13.39 1.20 -2.74
CA ARG A 406 14.09 1.87 -3.84
C ARG A 406 14.82 3.14 -3.41
N LEU A 407 14.42 3.75 -2.31
CA LEU A 407 15.09 4.90 -1.70
C LEU A 407 16.09 4.51 -0.60
N GLY A 408 16.31 3.21 -0.40
CA GLY A 408 17.23 2.63 0.57
C GLY A 408 16.65 2.56 1.99
N TYR A 409 15.32 2.66 2.14
CA TYR A 409 14.68 2.43 3.42
C TYR A 409 14.42 0.94 3.64
N PRO A 410 14.65 0.42 4.86
CA PRO A 410 14.36 -0.97 5.19
C PRO A 410 12.85 -1.20 5.17
N SER A 411 12.38 -2.08 4.29
CA SER A 411 10.95 -2.33 4.08
C SER A 411 10.67 -3.81 3.88
N ALA A 412 9.60 -4.31 4.51
CA ALA A 412 9.12 -5.69 4.40
C ALA A 412 7.67 -5.69 3.92
N PHE A 413 7.22 -6.82 3.39
CA PHE A 413 5.87 -6.99 2.85
C PHE A 413 5.26 -8.29 3.38
N ALA A 414 4.13 -8.18 4.08
CA ALA A 414 3.28 -9.28 4.50
C ALA A 414 2.03 -9.35 3.62
N SER A 415 1.72 -10.53 3.13
CA SER A 415 0.57 -10.84 2.27
C SER A 415 0.01 -12.21 2.64
N GLU A 416 -1.18 -12.53 2.18
CA GLU A 416 -1.78 -13.85 2.28
C GLU A 416 -1.06 -14.91 1.44
N GLY A 417 -1.23 -16.20 1.76
CA GLY A 417 -0.91 -17.31 0.84
C GLY A 417 0.54 -17.44 0.29
N ASN A 418 0.76 -18.51 -0.47
CA ASN A 418 1.94 -18.73 -1.30
C ASN A 418 1.68 -18.38 -2.78
N PRO A 419 2.25 -17.28 -3.32
CA PRO A 419 2.02 -16.91 -4.73
C PRO A 419 2.71 -17.84 -5.73
N SER A 420 3.60 -18.71 -5.27
CA SER A 420 4.33 -19.70 -6.09
C SER A 420 3.70 -21.10 -6.05
N ALA A 421 2.56 -21.28 -5.40
CA ALA A 421 1.88 -22.57 -5.31
C ALA A 421 1.20 -22.94 -6.63
N GLY A 422 1.87 -23.71 -7.49
CA GLY A 422 1.31 -24.09 -8.79
C GLY A 422 1.45 -22.96 -9.81
N ALA A 423 0.38 -22.67 -10.56
CA ALA A 423 0.36 -21.55 -11.50
C ALA A 423 -0.04 -20.26 -10.78
N PHE A 424 0.59 -19.13 -11.13
CA PHE A 424 0.17 -17.81 -10.64
C PHE A 424 -1.34 -17.62 -10.88
N PRO A 425 -2.11 -17.12 -9.89
CA PRO A 425 -1.68 -16.39 -8.68
C PRO A 425 -1.32 -17.27 -7.47
N GLY A 426 -1.24 -18.59 -7.64
CA GLY A 426 -0.92 -19.52 -6.57
C GLY A 426 -2.05 -19.63 -5.55
N GLU A 427 -1.74 -19.32 -4.29
CA GLU A 427 -2.70 -19.30 -3.18
C GLU A 427 -3.27 -17.90 -2.88
N PHE A 428 -2.94 -16.87 -3.67
CA PHE A 428 -3.59 -15.54 -3.56
C PHE A 428 -5.02 -15.57 -4.14
N ASP A 429 -5.87 -14.62 -3.74
CA ASP A 429 -7.22 -14.46 -4.29
C ASP A 429 -7.19 -14.32 -5.83
N PRO A 430 -7.83 -15.25 -6.58
CA PRO A 430 -7.89 -15.17 -8.04
C PRO A 430 -8.88 -14.11 -8.57
N TYR A 431 -9.65 -13.47 -7.70
CA TYR A 431 -10.67 -12.48 -8.06
C TYR A 431 -10.21 -11.04 -8.01
N VAL A 432 -9.03 -10.75 -7.43
CA VAL A 432 -8.44 -9.41 -7.38
C VAL A 432 -8.50 -8.70 -8.73
N HIS A 433 -8.66 -7.38 -8.71
CA HIS A 433 -8.82 -6.54 -9.89
C HIS A 433 -10.09 -6.77 -10.71
N THR A 434 -11.09 -7.43 -10.13
CA THR A 434 -12.38 -7.69 -10.78
C THR A 434 -13.55 -7.26 -9.92
N ALA A 435 -14.76 -7.34 -10.50
CA ALA A 435 -16.00 -7.12 -9.77
C ALA A 435 -16.33 -8.25 -8.75
N LYS A 436 -15.56 -9.34 -8.75
CA LYS A 436 -15.76 -10.51 -7.90
C LYS A 436 -14.85 -10.55 -6.68
N ASP A 437 -13.90 -9.63 -6.59
CA ASP A 437 -13.15 -9.40 -5.36
C ASP A 437 -14.12 -8.80 -4.32
N THR A 438 -14.77 -9.69 -3.57
CA THR A 438 -15.83 -9.37 -2.60
C THR A 438 -15.61 -10.12 -1.29
N MET A 439 -16.23 -9.62 -0.23
CA MET A 439 -16.19 -10.27 1.09
C MET A 439 -16.93 -11.62 1.13
N ASP A 440 -17.71 -11.95 0.10
CA ASP A 440 -18.59 -13.11 0.04
C ASP A 440 -17.92 -14.34 -0.62
N VAL A 441 -16.61 -14.27 -0.91
CA VAL A 441 -15.87 -15.39 -1.51
C VAL A 441 -15.86 -16.57 -0.53
N ASP A 442 -16.55 -17.64 -0.90
CA ASP A 442 -16.53 -18.97 -0.27
C ASP A 442 -16.91 -19.99 -1.36
N ASP A 443 -15.91 -20.46 -2.10
CA ASP A 443 -16.11 -21.35 -3.24
C ASP A 443 -14.97 -22.37 -3.42
N ASP A 444 -14.84 -22.91 -4.64
CA ASP A 444 -13.83 -23.91 -4.98
C ASP A 444 -12.40 -23.34 -5.03
N THR A 445 -12.25 -22.01 -5.07
CA THR A 445 -10.96 -21.32 -5.08
C THR A 445 -10.43 -21.05 -3.68
N GLY A 446 -11.31 -20.76 -2.71
CA GLY A 446 -10.92 -20.42 -1.34
C GLY A 446 -12.03 -19.71 -0.58
N ILE A 447 -11.66 -19.01 0.49
CA ILE A 447 -12.56 -18.27 1.38
C ILE A 447 -11.97 -16.92 1.79
N PHE A 448 -12.79 -15.86 1.79
CA PHE A 448 -12.48 -14.59 2.42
C PHE A 448 -12.67 -14.71 3.95
N SER A 449 -11.60 -14.55 4.73
CA SER A 449 -11.58 -14.86 6.16
C SER A 449 -11.20 -13.65 7.01
N LEU A 450 -12.18 -13.12 7.76
CA LEU A 450 -11.94 -12.08 8.77
C LEU A 450 -10.99 -12.55 9.88
N GLU A 451 -10.99 -13.85 10.20
CA GLU A 451 -10.08 -14.41 11.19
C GLU A 451 -8.63 -14.41 10.67
N HIS A 452 -8.44 -14.56 9.36
CA HIS A 452 -7.13 -14.41 8.71
C HIS A 452 -6.64 -12.97 8.83
N MET A 453 -7.48 -12.00 8.46
CA MET A 453 -7.17 -10.57 8.62
C MET A 453 -6.85 -10.20 10.08
N ALA A 454 -7.53 -10.82 11.05
CA ALA A 454 -7.23 -10.61 12.46
C ALA A 454 -5.77 -11.01 12.81
N ARG A 455 -5.22 -12.05 12.18
CA ARG A 455 -3.81 -12.46 12.34
C ARG A 455 -2.85 -11.38 11.85
N PHE A 456 -3.20 -10.70 10.76
CA PHE A 456 -2.45 -9.55 10.26
C PHE A 456 -2.55 -8.33 11.19
N SER A 457 -3.72 -8.07 11.77
CA SER A 457 -3.88 -7.03 12.80
C SER A 457 -3.03 -7.32 14.04
N GLU A 458 -2.97 -8.59 14.47
CA GLU A 458 -2.11 -9.06 15.57
C GLU A 458 -0.62 -8.83 15.24
N LEU A 459 -0.19 -9.17 14.02
CA LEU A 459 1.16 -8.90 13.52
C LEU A 459 1.50 -7.41 13.53
N ALA A 460 0.60 -6.55 13.04
CA ALA A 460 0.77 -5.10 13.01
C ALA A 460 0.93 -4.51 14.42
N ILE A 461 0.14 -4.97 15.40
CA ILE A 461 0.29 -4.57 16.81
C ILE A 461 1.68 -4.99 17.34
N ALA A 462 2.07 -6.25 17.12
CA ALA A 462 3.36 -6.77 17.56
C ALA A 462 4.53 -6.00 16.94
N PHE A 463 4.43 -5.71 15.64
CA PHE A 463 5.41 -4.96 14.87
C PHE A 463 5.65 -3.58 15.49
N VAL A 464 4.58 -2.82 15.70
CA VAL A 464 4.64 -1.47 16.27
C VAL A 464 5.22 -1.48 17.68
N VAL A 465 4.75 -2.37 18.54
CA VAL A 465 5.18 -2.39 19.95
C VAL A 465 6.63 -2.84 20.08
N GLU A 466 7.08 -3.83 19.30
CA GLU A 466 8.48 -4.27 19.35
C GLU A 466 9.44 -3.25 18.74
N GLN A 467 9.06 -2.60 17.64
CA GLN A 467 9.89 -1.56 16.99
C GLN A 467 9.99 -0.30 17.86
N ALA A 468 8.86 0.20 18.36
CA ALA A 468 8.80 1.52 18.98
C ALA A 468 8.76 1.49 20.52
N GLY A 469 8.60 0.33 21.14
CA GLY A 469 8.37 0.19 22.58
C GLY A 469 7.09 0.91 23.04
N TRP A 470 6.80 0.86 24.35
CA TRP A 470 5.65 1.58 24.92
C TRP A 470 5.95 2.10 26.33
N ASP A 471 5.80 3.42 26.54
CA ASP A 471 5.69 4.01 27.88
C ASP A 471 4.29 3.76 28.49
N ASN A 472 4.16 2.64 29.20
CA ASN A 472 2.92 2.23 29.86
C ASN A 472 2.88 2.56 31.37
N LYS A 473 3.80 3.39 31.90
CA LYS A 473 3.94 3.70 33.34
C LYS A 473 2.71 4.37 33.99
N TRP A 474 1.74 4.79 33.19
CA TRP A 474 0.50 5.40 33.66
C TRP A 474 -0.58 4.36 34.00
N ARG A 475 -0.41 3.11 33.53
CA ARG A 475 -1.18 1.94 33.98
C ARG A 475 -0.56 1.38 35.24
#